data_AF-A0AA39KQ64-F1
#
_entry.id   AF-A0AA39KQ64-F1
#
_cell.length_a   1.000
_cell.length_b   1.000
_cell.length_c   1.000
_cell.angle_alpha   90.00
_cell.angle_beta   90.00
_cell.angle_gamma   90.00
#
_symmetry.space_group_name_H-M   'P 1'
#
loop_
_entity.id
_entity.type
_entity.pdbx_description
1 polymer ?
#
loop_
_entity_poly.entity_id
_entity_poly.type
_entity_poly.pdbx_seq_one_letter_code
_entity_poly.pdbx_strand_id
1 'polypeptide(L)'
;MKRDHKELNSKAISYSTKCSNYFGSQCKGDASLMTKGLNNIPYHCYNIHDNCGEWCRYKNNPDTYKHSVIGDGLVDQDLFEYLKCLFGTLAKNTSELCQLISTNPNESLNYVITNFAPKSRMYGMSASGSQRTACAINKHNDGQKYCVNLNVNLTLSPETSGLESDADIFQIAAKYGELHNITVTDCT
;
A
#
# COMPACT_ATOMS: atom_id res chain seq x y z
N MET A 1 12.25 0.45 -25.32
CA MET A 1 12.93 -0.77 -24.85
C MET A 1 12.86 -1.82 -25.94
N LYS A 2 14.00 -2.20 -26.54
CA LYS A 2 14.03 -3.39 -27.39
C LYS A 2 13.86 -4.62 -26.48
N ARG A 3 13.02 -5.57 -26.92
CA ARG A 3 12.71 -6.79 -26.18
C ARG A 3 13.81 -7.81 -26.44
N ASP A 4 15.00 -7.56 -25.92
CA ASP A 4 16.16 -8.42 -26.21
C ASP A 4 16.21 -9.63 -25.25
N HIS A 5 15.43 -9.62 -24.16
CA HIS A 5 15.34 -10.71 -23.17
C HIS A 5 13.93 -11.32 -23.12
N LYS A 6 13.80 -12.61 -23.45
CA LYS A 6 12.50 -13.33 -23.39
C LYS A 6 11.96 -13.49 -21.97
N GLU A 7 12.84 -13.58 -20.98
CA GLU A 7 12.45 -13.73 -19.57
C GLU A 7 11.92 -12.45 -18.93
N LEU A 8 12.23 -11.27 -19.52
CA LEU A 8 11.66 -9.99 -19.09
C LEU A 8 10.21 -9.83 -19.61
N ASN A 9 9.34 -10.69 -19.12
CA ASN A 9 7.91 -10.68 -19.41
C ASN A 9 7.12 -10.00 -18.27
N SER A 10 5.80 -9.91 -18.42
CA SER A 10 4.91 -9.28 -17.45
C SER A 10 5.00 -9.88 -16.04
N LYS A 11 5.27 -11.19 -15.92
CA LYS A 11 5.44 -11.87 -14.64
C LYS A 11 6.72 -11.41 -13.94
N ALA A 12 7.84 -11.36 -14.65
CA ALA A 12 9.12 -10.89 -14.11
C ALA A 12 9.05 -9.42 -13.66
N ILE A 13 8.40 -8.57 -14.47
CA ILE A 13 8.18 -7.15 -14.15
C ILE A 13 7.30 -7.01 -12.91
N SER A 14 6.12 -7.66 -12.91
CA SER A 14 5.19 -7.61 -11.78
C SER A 14 5.84 -8.10 -10.48
N TYR A 15 6.62 -9.18 -10.57
CA TYR A 15 7.32 -9.74 -9.42
C TYR A 15 8.40 -8.80 -8.88
N SER A 16 9.21 -8.20 -9.75
CA SER A 16 10.24 -7.23 -9.36
C SER A 16 9.62 -6.00 -8.69
N THR A 17 8.52 -5.45 -9.25
CA THR A 17 7.76 -4.35 -8.65
C THR A 17 7.20 -4.73 -7.28
N LYS A 18 6.70 -5.96 -7.13
CA LYS A 18 6.18 -6.45 -5.84
C LYS A 18 7.29 -6.52 -4.79
N CYS A 19 8.47 -7.00 -5.16
CA CYS A 19 9.64 -6.99 -4.28
C CYS A 19 10.00 -5.56 -3.87
N SER A 20 10.00 -4.61 -4.82
CA SER A 20 10.24 -3.19 -4.55
C SER A 20 9.28 -2.59 -3.53
N ASN A 21 7.99 -2.87 -3.66
CA ASN A 21 6.99 -2.37 -2.73
C ASN A 21 7.14 -2.98 -1.33
N TYR A 22 7.44 -4.27 -1.24
CA TYR A 22 7.61 -4.94 0.06
C TYR A 22 8.78 -4.36 0.85
N PHE A 23 9.98 -4.32 0.27
CA PHE A 23 11.12 -3.77 1.00
C PHE A 23 10.96 -2.25 1.19
N GLY A 24 10.40 -1.53 0.21
CA GLY A 24 10.19 -0.08 0.28
C GLY A 24 9.30 0.31 1.46
N SER A 25 8.23 -0.44 1.73
CA SER A 25 7.38 -0.22 2.91
C SER A 25 8.10 -0.45 4.25
N GLN A 26 9.19 -1.23 4.24
CA GLN A 26 10.01 -1.50 5.43
C GLN A 26 11.09 -0.44 5.65
N CYS A 27 11.51 0.27 4.61
CA CYS A 27 12.55 1.29 4.71
C CYS A 27 12.14 2.50 5.56
N LYS A 28 10.85 2.85 5.66
CA LYS A 28 10.33 3.95 6.49
C LYS A 28 11.12 5.27 6.38
N GLY A 29 11.58 5.61 5.17
CA GLY A 29 12.38 6.82 4.91
C GLY A 29 13.90 6.64 5.03
N ASP A 30 14.40 5.46 5.43
CA ASP A 30 15.83 5.15 5.47
C ASP A 30 16.38 4.88 4.06
N ALA A 31 17.10 5.86 3.51
CA ALA A 31 17.73 5.78 2.21
C ALA A 31 18.82 4.70 2.11
N SER A 32 19.52 4.39 3.21
CA SER A 32 20.56 3.34 3.22
C SER A 32 19.94 1.95 3.08
N LEU A 33 18.86 1.70 3.83
CA LEU A 33 18.08 0.47 3.68
C LEU A 33 17.47 0.36 2.28
N MET A 34 17.00 1.48 1.71
CA MET A 34 16.47 1.51 0.35
C MET A 34 17.52 1.16 -0.70
N THR A 35 18.73 1.73 -0.60
CA THR A 35 19.85 1.40 -1.48
C THR A 35 20.22 -0.08 -1.41
N LYS A 36 20.31 -0.64 -0.20
CA LYS A 36 20.58 -2.07 -0.02
C LYS A 36 19.48 -2.94 -0.64
N GLY A 37 18.22 -2.59 -0.41
CA GLY A 37 17.07 -3.30 -0.96
C GLY A 37 17.04 -3.31 -2.48
N LEU A 38 17.18 -2.14 -3.12
CA LEU A 38 17.19 -2.01 -4.59
C LEU A 38 18.34 -2.80 -5.21
N ASN A 39 19.55 -2.68 -4.68
CA ASN A 39 20.71 -3.41 -5.19
C ASN A 39 20.54 -4.93 -5.06
N ASN A 40 19.75 -5.41 -4.10
CA ASN A 40 19.55 -6.83 -3.86
C ASN A 40 18.37 -7.45 -4.63
N ILE A 41 17.46 -6.66 -5.21
CA ILE A 41 16.33 -7.20 -6.00
C ILE A 41 16.79 -8.13 -7.12
N PRO A 42 17.78 -7.76 -7.96
CA PRO A 42 18.25 -8.65 -9.02
C PRO A 42 18.69 -10.01 -8.47
N TYR A 43 19.49 -10.03 -7.39
CA TYR A 43 19.95 -11.27 -6.76
C TYR A 43 18.78 -12.12 -6.27
N HIS A 44 17.82 -11.52 -5.57
CA HIS A 44 16.62 -12.20 -5.10
C HIS A 44 15.80 -12.81 -6.24
N CYS A 45 15.60 -12.08 -7.34
CA CYS A 45 14.88 -12.60 -8.52
C CYS A 45 15.59 -13.81 -9.18
N TYR A 46 16.90 -13.95 -9.00
CA TYR A 46 17.72 -15.08 -9.47
C TYR A 46 17.94 -16.12 -8.37
N ASN A 47 17.13 -16.08 -7.32
CA ASN A 47 17.16 -17.03 -6.21
C ASN A 47 18.46 -17.01 -5.38
N ILE A 48 19.16 -15.87 -5.38
CA ILE A 48 20.33 -15.59 -4.55
C ILE A 48 19.87 -14.72 -3.38
N HIS A 49 19.82 -15.29 -2.17
CA HIS A 49 19.20 -14.67 -0.99
C HIS A 49 20.18 -14.10 0.04
N ASP A 50 21.48 -14.09 -0.26
CA ASP A 50 22.55 -13.78 0.70
C ASP A 50 22.39 -12.43 1.39
N ASN A 51 21.96 -11.40 0.67
CA ASN A 51 21.82 -10.03 1.18
C ASN A 51 20.36 -9.58 1.29
N CYS A 52 19.43 -10.53 1.37
CA CYS A 52 18.00 -10.24 1.50
C CYS A 52 17.65 -9.68 2.89
N GLY A 53 16.75 -8.69 2.90
CA GLY A 53 16.17 -8.12 4.13
C GLY A 53 15.03 -8.96 4.70
N GLU A 54 14.30 -8.41 5.68
CA GLU A 54 13.14 -9.06 6.31
C GLU A 54 11.96 -9.27 5.35
N TRP A 55 11.94 -8.55 4.23
CA TRP A 55 10.99 -8.73 3.14
C TRP A 55 11.12 -10.07 2.41
N CYS A 56 12.25 -10.77 2.56
CA CYS A 56 12.47 -12.05 1.90
C CYS A 56 11.96 -13.22 2.74
N ARG A 57 10.95 -13.91 2.20
CA ARG A 57 10.32 -15.05 2.86
C ARG A 57 11.20 -16.32 2.83
N TYR A 58 12.28 -16.36 2.05
CA TYR A 58 13.26 -17.46 2.07
C TYR A 58 13.76 -17.74 3.48
N LYS A 59 14.06 -16.68 4.26
CA LYS A 59 14.52 -16.76 5.65
C LYS A 59 13.61 -17.58 6.57
N ASN A 60 12.31 -17.63 6.27
CA ASN A 60 11.33 -18.32 7.11
C ASN A 60 11.27 -19.82 6.80
N ASN A 61 11.51 -20.23 5.54
CA ASN A 61 11.37 -21.62 5.10
C ASN A 61 12.31 -21.90 3.91
N PRO A 62 13.63 -22.02 4.13
CA PRO A 62 14.61 -22.11 3.04
C PRO A 62 14.42 -23.37 2.18
N ASP A 63 14.07 -24.50 2.79
CA ASP A 63 14.02 -25.81 2.11
C ASP A 63 12.87 -25.93 1.11
N THR A 64 11.79 -25.17 1.29
CA THR A 64 10.57 -25.24 0.46
C THR A 64 10.28 -23.92 -0.25
N TYR A 65 11.21 -22.97 -0.22
CA TYR A 65 10.95 -21.65 -0.75
C TYR A 65 10.87 -21.66 -2.28
N LYS A 66 9.80 -21.06 -2.81
CA LYS A 66 9.67 -20.69 -4.22
C LYS A 66 9.06 -19.31 -4.33
N HIS A 67 9.48 -18.58 -5.36
CA HIS A 67 8.87 -17.29 -5.70
C HIS A 67 7.44 -17.49 -6.16
N SER A 68 6.52 -16.66 -5.66
CA SER A 68 5.08 -16.81 -5.92
C SER A 68 4.69 -16.64 -7.41
N VAL A 69 5.53 -15.97 -8.20
CA VAL A 69 5.23 -15.62 -9.60
C VAL A 69 6.24 -16.23 -10.58
N ILE A 70 7.53 -16.21 -10.23
CA ILE A 70 8.62 -16.67 -11.11
C ILE A 70 9.19 -18.05 -10.71
N GLY A 71 8.59 -18.75 -9.74
CA GLY A 71 8.99 -20.10 -9.36
C GLY A 71 10.42 -20.16 -8.80
N ASP A 72 11.30 -20.88 -9.48
CA ASP A 72 12.68 -21.12 -9.05
C ASP A 72 13.63 -19.93 -9.32
N GLY A 73 13.13 -18.85 -9.95
CA GLY A 73 13.90 -17.66 -10.28
C GLY A 73 14.06 -17.45 -11.79
N LEU A 74 14.67 -16.33 -12.16
CA LEU A 74 15.12 -16.05 -13.52
C LEU A 74 16.50 -16.71 -13.76
N VAL A 75 16.87 -16.95 -15.02
CA VAL A 75 18.13 -17.62 -15.38
C VAL A 75 18.94 -16.94 -16.49
N ASP A 76 18.36 -15.98 -17.23
CA ASP A 76 19.06 -15.24 -18.28
C ASP A 76 20.17 -14.33 -17.72
N GLN A 77 21.43 -14.68 -17.95
CA GLN A 77 22.58 -13.95 -17.39
C GLN A 77 22.72 -12.52 -17.94
N ASP A 78 22.39 -12.28 -19.20
CA ASP A 78 22.47 -10.93 -19.78
C ASP A 78 21.38 -10.04 -19.17
N LEU A 79 20.20 -10.62 -18.93
CA LEU A 79 19.12 -9.94 -18.19
C LEU A 79 19.54 -9.66 -16.75
N PHE A 80 20.28 -10.55 -16.10
CA PHE A 80 20.77 -10.33 -14.74
C PHE A 80 21.67 -9.09 -14.66
N GLU A 81 22.66 -8.98 -15.57
CA GLU A 81 23.54 -7.82 -15.64
C GLU A 81 22.76 -6.53 -15.94
N TYR A 82 21.79 -6.61 -16.85
CA TYR A 82 20.91 -5.48 -17.16
C TYR A 82 20.12 -5.01 -15.93
N LEU A 83 19.51 -5.95 -15.19
CA LEU A 83 18.75 -5.64 -13.98
C LEU A 83 19.66 -5.05 -12.89
N LYS A 84 20.86 -5.59 -12.68
CA LYS A 84 21.84 -5.00 -11.75
C LYS A 84 22.18 -3.56 -12.11
N CYS A 85 22.42 -3.27 -13.38
CA CYS A 85 22.69 -1.91 -13.83
C CYS A 85 21.49 -0.97 -13.63
N LEU A 86 20.28 -1.43 -13.98
CA LEU A 86 19.04 -0.69 -13.82
C LEU A 86 18.77 -0.35 -12.35
N PHE A 87 18.73 -1.38 -11.48
CA PHE A 87 18.48 -1.20 -10.05
C PHE A 87 19.61 -0.44 -9.36
N GLY A 88 20.86 -0.63 -9.78
CA GLY A 88 22.00 0.15 -9.31
C GLY A 88 21.89 1.64 -9.68
N THR A 89 21.29 1.96 -10.83
CA THR A 89 21.00 3.35 -11.21
C THR A 89 19.88 3.93 -10.35
N LEU A 90 18.82 3.17 -10.10
CA LEU A 90 17.75 3.59 -9.17
C LEU A 90 18.28 3.80 -7.75
N ALA A 91 19.23 2.96 -7.32
CA ALA A 91 19.85 3.02 -6.00
C ALA A 91 20.70 4.29 -5.75
N LYS A 92 20.98 5.09 -6.79
CA LYS A 92 21.67 6.40 -6.66
C LYS A 92 20.75 7.50 -6.14
N ASN A 93 19.44 7.40 -6.37
CA ASN A 93 18.46 8.45 -6.05
C ASN A 93 17.54 8.02 -4.89
N THR A 94 18.05 7.24 -3.93
CA THR A 94 17.22 6.63 -2.89
C THR A 94 16.68 7.60 -1.87
N SER A 95 17.31 8.77 -1.69
CA SER A 95 16.77 9.85 -0.87
C SER A 95 15.41 10.33 -1.37
N GLU A 96 15.30 10.61 -2.67
CA GLU A 96 14.06 11.03 -3.32
C GLU A 96 13.03 9.89 -3.33
N LEU A 97 13.44 8.67 -3.68
CA LEU A 97 12.56 7.51 -3.69
C LEU A 97 11.99 7.19 -2.30
N CYS A 98 12.79 7.33 -1.24
CA CYS A 98 12.34 7.17 0.14
C CYS A 98 11.28 8.20 0.53
N GLN A 99 11.46 9.46 0.12
CA GLN A 99 10.47 10.50 0.38
C GLN A 99 9.14 10.16 -0.31
N LEU A 100 9.18 9.79 -1.59
CA LEU A 100 7.98 9.43 -2.36
C LEU A 100 7.25 8.20 -1.78
N ILE A 101 7.98 7.17 -1.35
CA ILE A 101 7.36 5.98 -0.76
C ILE A 101 6.76 6.31 0.61
N SER A 102 7.38 7.22 1.37
CA SER A 102 6.86 7.66 2.67
C SER A 102 5.59 8.51 2.57
N THR A 103 5.33 9.18 1.44
CA THR A 103 4.11 9.95 1.21
C THR A 103 2.93 9.10 0.74
N ASN A 104 3.16 7.86 0.28
CA ASN A 104 2.09 6.96 -0.17
C ASN A 104 0.94 6.78 0.84
N PRO A 105 1.17 6.58 2.16
CA PRO A 105 0.09 6.52 3.14
C PRO A 105 -0.69 7.85 3.25
N ASN A 106 0.00 8.98 3.15
CA ASN A 106 -0.63 10.31 3.20
C ASN A 106 -1.48 10.56 1.94
N GLU A 107 -1.00 10.13 0.77
CA GLU A 107 -1.75 10.21 -0.49
C GLU A 107 -2.97 9.30 -0.49
N SER A 108 -2.82 8.07 0.02
CA SER A 108 -3.92 7.13 0.18
C SER A 108 -4.98 7.66 1.16
N LEU A 109 -4.56 8.19 2.30
CA LEU A 109 -5.48 8.83 3.26
C LEU A 109 -6.17 10.05 2.65
N ASN A 110 -5.42 10.92 1.96
CA ASN A 110 -5.99 12.10 1.30
C ASN A 110 -7.01 11.73 0.22
N TYR A 111 -6.77 10.63 -0.50
CA TYR A 111 -7.74 10.07 -1.45
C TYR A 111 -9.04 9.65 -0.75
N VAL A 112 -8.94 8.90 0.36
CA VAL A 112 -10.12 8.47 1.14
C VAL A 112 -10.86 9.68 1.74
N ILE A 113 -10.15 10.65 2.32
CA ILE A 113 -10.75 11.89 2.85
C ILE A 113 -11.46 12.67 1.75
N THR A 114 -10.87 12.78 0.56
CA THR A 114 -11.48 13.50 -0.56
C THR A 114 -12.75 12.82 -1.06
N ASN A 115 -12.86 11.49 -0.99
CA ASN A 115 -14.11 10.78 -1.28
C ASN A 115 -15.19 11.06 -0.23
N PHE A 116 -14.80 11.21 1.04
CA PHE A 116 -15.75 11.45 2.14
C PHE A 116 -16.19 12.91 2.29
N ALA A 117 -15.28 13.84 2.00
CA ALA A 117 -15.49 15.27 2.00
C ALA A 117 -14.90 15.89 0.71
N PRO A 118 -15.60 15.75 -0.44
CA PRO A 118 -15.14 16.34 -1.69
C PRO A 118 -14.97 17.85 -1.57
N LYS A 119 -13.84 18.38 -2.05
CA LYS A 119 -13.53 19.83 -2.06
C LYS A 119 -14.52 20.66 -2.89
N SER A 120 -15.30 20.01 -3.77
CA SER A 120 -16.36 20.63 -4.56
C SER A 120 -17.61 21.01 -3.75
N ARG A 121 -17.70 20.58 -2.48
CA ARG A 121 -18.84 20.87 -1.59
C ARG A 121 -18.34 21.46 -0.28
N MET A 122 -19.07 22.45 0.25
CA MET A 122 -18.73 23.09 1.51
C MET A 122 -19.33 22.32 2.69
N TYR A 123 -18.49 21.66 3.49
CA TYR A 123 -18.90 20.97 4.73
C TYR A 123 -18.39 21.63 6.02
N GLY A 124 -17.61 22.72 5.90
CA GLY A 124 -16.97 23.40 7.03
C GLY A 124 -17.89 24.31 7.86
N MET A 125 -19.16 24.47 7.47
CA MET A 125 -20.13 25.33 8.18
C MET A 125 -20.94 24.58 9.25
N SER A 126 -20.71 23.28 9.42
CA SER A 126 -21.38 22.45 10.43
C SER A 126 -20.44 21.33 10.91
N ALA A 127 -20.90 20.52 11.86
CA ALA A 127 -20.17 19.33 12.32
C ALA A 127 -19.93 18.28 11.20
N SER A 128 -20.61 18.41 10.06
CA SER A 128 -20.54 17.46 8.94
C SER A 128 -19.11 17.28 8.41
N GLY A 129 -18.30 18.34 8.34
CA GLY A 129 -16.92 18.25 7.87
C GLY A 129 -16.04 17.38 8.78
N SER A 130 -16.14 17.59 10.09
CA SER A 130 -15.39 16.84 11.10
C SER A 130 -15.82 15.36 11.13
N GLN A 131 -17.12 15.09 11.08
CA GLN A 131 -17.68 13.73 11.04
C GLN A 131 -17.23 12.95 9.80
N ARG A 132 -17.29 13.58 8.62
CA ARG A 132 -16.84 12.96 7.36
C ARG A 132 -15.37 12.61 7.39
N THR A 133 -14.53 13.50 7.94
CA THR A 133 -13.10 13.26 8.11
C THR A 133 -12.83 12.11 9.08
N ALA A 134 -13.56 12.04 10.21
CA ALA A 134 -13.44 10.92 11.15
C ALA A 134 -13.84 9.58 10.52
N CYS A 135 -14.94 9.53 9.77
CA CYS A 135 -15.35 8.34 9.03
C CYS A 135 -14.34 7.92 7.97
N ALA A 136 -13.71 8.88 7.27
CA ALA A 136 -12.66 8.60 6.30
C ALA A 136 -11.43 7.94 6.95
N ILE A 137 -11.01 8.44 8.12
CA ILE A 137 -9.90 7.87 8.90
C ILE A 137 -10.23 6.46 9.35
N ASN A 138 -11.44 6.24 9.90
CA ASN A 138 -11.89 4.91 10.31
C ASN A 138 -11.97 3.94 9.12
N LYS A 139 -12.47 4.40 7.96
CA LYS A 139 -12.51 3.62 6.72
C LYS A 139 -11.11 3.27 6.22
N HIS A 140 -10.17 4.20 6.30
CA HIS A 140 -8.77 3.99 5.92
C HIS A 140 -8.11 2.94 6.83
N ASN A 141 -8.36 3.00 8.15
CA ASN A 141 -7.75 2.09 9.12
C ASN A 141 -8.36 0.68 9.08
N ASP A 142 -9.68 0.57 9.00
CA ASP A 142 -10.40 -0.73 9.05
C ASP A 142 -10.60 -1.37 7.66
N GLY A 143 -10.39 -0.60 6.58
CA GLY A 143 -10.55 -1.03 5.20
C GLY A 143 -11.95 -1.58 4.90
N GLN A 144 -12.00 -2.86 4.48
CA GLN A 144 -13.26 -3.54 4.18
C GLN A 144 -14.10 -3.84 5.43
N LYS A 145 -13.47 -3.97 6.61
CA LYS A 145 -14.17 -4.27 7.87
C LYS A 145 -14.97 -3.07 8.38
N TYR A 146 -14.65 -1.86 7.93
CA TYR A 146 -15.36 -0.64 8.34
C TYR A 146 -16.88 -0.75 8.21
N CYS A 147 -17.39 -1.23 7.06
CA CYS A 147 -18.84 -1.30 6.84
C CYS A 147 -19.50 -2.33 7.77
N VAL A 148 -18.81 -3.44 8.06
CA VAL A 148 -19.28 -4.46 8.99
C VAL A 148 -19.31 -3.91 10.42
N ASN A 149 -18.22 -3.27 10.85
CA ASN A 149 -18.12 -2.65 12.17
C ASN A 149 -19.16 -1.54 12.36
N LEU A 150 -19.35 -0.70 11.34
CA LEU A 150 -20.35 0.36 11.33
C LEU A 150 -21.77 -0.20 11.47
N ASN A 151 -22.11 -1.24 10.70
CA ASN A 151 -23.44 -1.89 10.77
C ASN A 151 -23.73 -2.51 12.15
N VAL A 152 -22.74 -3.19 12.74
CA VAL A 152 -22.86 -3.76 14.10
C VAL A 152 -23.12 -2.66 15.12
N ASN A 153 -22.34 -1.58 15.05
CA ASN A 153 -22.44 -0.44 15.96
C ASN A 153 -23.78 0.32 15.83
N LEU A 154 -24.32 0.39 14.61
CA LEU A 154 -25.62 1.02 14.32
C LEU A 154 -26.83 0.13 14.60
N THR A 155 -26.66 -1.15 14.92
CA THR A 155 -27.75 -2.12 15.09
C THR A 155 -28.64 -2.27 13.84
N LEU A 156 -28.07 -2.07 12.64
CA LEU A 156 -28.79 -2.25 11.38
C LEU A 156 -28.77 -3.73 10.96
N SER A 157 -29.94 -4.30 10.63
CA SER A 157 -30.05 -5.71 10.21
C SER A 157 -29.27 -5.95 8.90
N PRO A 158 -28.63 -7.11 8.69
CA PRO A 158 -27.83 -7.41 7.49
C PRO A 158 -28.58 -7.34 6.16
N GLU A 159 -29.91 -7.24 6.20
CA GLU A 159 -30.81 -7.36 5.05
C GLU A 159 -31.00 -6.04 4.27
N THR A 160 -30.48 -4.91 4.75
CA THR A 160 -30.37 -3.69 3.92
C THR A 160 -29.09 -3.70 3.09
N SER A 161 -28.81 -4.83 2.43
CA SER A 161 -27.65 -5.02 1.54
C SER A 161 -27.73 -4.24 0.22
N GLY A 162 -28.71 -3.34 0.07
CA GLY A 162 -28.86 -2.42 -1.06
C GLY A 162 -28.21 -1.05 -0.87
N LEU A 163 -27.33 -0.87 0.13
CA LEU A 163 -26.53 0.35 0.28
C LEU A 163 -25.34 0.30 -0.71
N GLU A 164 -25.64 0.20 -2.00
CA GLU A 164 -24.67 0.15 -3.09
C GLU A 164 -24.15 1.55 -3.48
N SER A 165 -24.63 2.61 -2.82
CA SER A 165 -24.21 3.97 -3.10
C SER A 165 -23.44 4.57 -1.93
N ASP A 166 -22.29 5.18 -2.22
CA ASP A 166 -21.51 5.97 -1.26
C ASP A 166 -22.39 7.00 -0.53
N ALA A 167 -23.47 7.47 -1.17
CA ALA A 167 -24.42 8.43 -0.63
C ALA A 167 -25.16 7.95 0.63
N ASP A 168 -25.46 6.65 0.76
CA ASP A 168 -26.24 6.14 1.88
C ASP A 168 -25.39 5.94 3.15
N ILE A 169 -24.11 5.57 2.98
CA ILE A 169 -23.13 5.51 4.07
C ILE A 169 -22.93 6.90 4.69
N PHE A 170 -22.99 7.98 3.88
CA PHE A 170 -22.86 9.35 4.38
C PHE A 170 -24.06 9.84 5.19
N GLN A 171 -25.28 9.46 4.83
CA GLN A 171 -26.47 9.82 5.63
C GLN A 171 -26.47 9.10 6.97
N ILE A 172 -26.02 7.84 6.97
CA ILE A 172 -25.91 7.01 8.17
C ILE A 172 -24.77 7.50 9.09
N ALA A 173 -23.62 7.88 8.53
CA ALA A 173 -22.50 8.48 9.27
C ALA A 173 -22.86 9.83 9.91
N ALA A 174 -23.66 10.67 9.22
CA ALA A 174 -24.18 11.91 9.77
C ALA A 174 -25.07 11.65 11.00
N LYS A 175 -25.94 10.62 10.92
CA LYS A 175 -26.80 10.21 12.03
C LYS A 175 -26.02 9.63 13.21
N TYR A 176 -24.90 8.93 12.96
CA TYR A 176 -24.03 8.40 14.01
C TYR A 176 -23.20 9.49 14.70
N GLY A 177 -22.74 10.48 13.94
CA GLY A 177 -22.04 11.64 14.48
C GLY A 177 -22.94 12.56 15.33
N GLU A 178 -24.25 12.57 15.09
CA GLU A 178 -25.24 13.25 15.95
C GLU A 178 -25.49 12.49 17.27
N LEU A 179 -25.37 11.15 17.27
CA LEU A 179 -25.65 10.31 18.44
C LEU A 179 -24.51 10.25 19.46
N HIS A 180 -23.25 10.48 19.07
CA HIS A 180 -22.09 10.16 19.92
C HIS A 180 -21.13 11.31 20.27
N ASN A 181 -21.41 12.56 19.88
CA ASN A 181 -20.67 13.75 20.33
C ASN A 181 -19.14 13.52 20.45
N ILE A 182 -18.53 12.97 19.39
CA ILE A 182 -17.13 12.55 19.41
C ILE A 182 -16.27 13.82 19.45
N THR A 183 -15.77 14.15 20.64
CA THR A 183 -14.81 15.22 20.85
C THR A 183 -13.45 14.72 20.39
N VAL A 184 -12.78 15.53 19.57
CA VAL A 184 -11.39 15.33 19.16
C VAL A 184 -10.51 15.65 20.36
N THR A 185 -10.42 14.73 21.30
CA THR A 185 -9.42 14.72 22.36
C THR A 185 -8.87 13.31 22.38
N ASP A 186 -7.75 13.12 21.67
CA ASP A 186 -6.72 12.08 21.89
C ASP A 186 -6.00 11.77 20.57
N CYS A 187 -5.36 12.81 20.01
CA CYS A 187 -4.22 12.68 19.12
C CYS A 187 -3.22 13.76 19.53
N THR A 188 -2.42 13.44 20.56
CA THR A 188 -1.13 14.12 20.82
C THR A 188 -0.08 13.65 19.83
#